data_AF-A0A962AMR9-F1
#
_entry.id   AF-A0A962AMR9-F1
#
_cell.length_a   1.000
_cell.length_b   1.000
_cell.length_c   1.000
_cell.angle_alpha   90.00
_cell.angle_beta   90.00
_cell.angle_gamma   90.00
#
_symmetry.space_group_name_H-M   'P 1'
#
loop_
_entity.id
_entity.type
_entity.pdbx_description
1 polymer ?
#
loop_
_entity_poly.entity_id
_entity_poly.type
_entity_poly.pdbx_seq_one_letter_code
_entity_poly.pdbx_strand_id
1 'polypeptide(L)'
;MPEVIFTGPAGRLEGRFHPSKTRGAPIAIILHPHPQFGGTMNNQIVYNLYYAFAERGFSVLRFNFRGVGRSQGAFDHGQGELSDAAAALDWAQSINPEARACWIAGVSFGSWIGMQLLMRRPEIEGFISIAPPANRFDYSFLAPCPSSGLFVHGD
;
A
#
# COMPACT_ATOMS: atom_id res chain seq x y z
N MET A 1 -1.97 16.41 -8.90
CA MET A 1 -2.17 14.99 -8.54
C MET A 1 -3.64 14.81 -8.22
N PRO A 2 -4.39 13.99 -8.98
CA PRO A 2 -5.82 13.86 -8.76
C PRO A 2 -6.11 13.21 -7.41
N GLU A 3 -6.98 13.86 -6.65
CA GLU A 3 -7.72 13.22 -5.56
C GLU A 3 -8.64 12.16 -6.16
N VAL A 4 -8.62 10.97 -5.56
CA VAL A 4 -9.49 9.86 -5.96
C VAL A 4 -10.24 9.36 -4.74
N ILE A 5 -11.48 8.94 -4.97
CA ILE A 5 -12.29 8.24 -3.98
C ILE A 5 -12.77 6.96 -4.65
N PHE A 6 -12.56 5.83 -3.99
CA PHE A 6 -12.95 4.52 -4.49
C PHE A 6 -13.65 3.71 -3.40
N THR A 7 -14.38 2.68 -3.81
CA THR A 7 -15.14 1.83 -2.88
C THR A 7 -14.21 0.84 -2.22
N GLY A 8 -14.17 0.84 -0.89
CA GLY A 8 -13.58 -0.21 -0.07
C GLY A 8 -14.66 -0.99 0.70
N PRO A 9 -14.27 -2.04 1.43
CA PRO A 9 -15.18 -2.92 2.16
C PRO A 9 -16.00 -2.22 3.26
N ALA A 10 -15.43 -1.17 3.88
CA ALA A 10 -16.09 -0.39 4.94
C ALA A 10 -16.67 0.94 4.45
N GLY A 11 -16.83 1.10 3.13
CA GLY A 11 -17.27 2.33 2.49
C GLY A 11 -16.17 2.99 1.67
N ARG A 12 -16.30 4.30 1.43
CA ARG A 12 -15.36 5.04 0.57
C ARG A 12 -13.97 5.10 1.18
N LEU A 13 -12.94 4.90 0.35
CA LEU A 13 -11.53 5.10 0.66
C LEU A 13 -11.00 6.32 -0.09
N GLU A 14 -10.30 7.19 0.63
CA GLU A 14 -9.65 8.38 0.09
C GLU A 14 -8.24 8.04 -0.40
N GLY A 15 -7.90 8.44 -1.62
CA GLY A 15 -6.55 8.25 -2.16
C GLY A 15 -6.03 9.40 -3.01
N ARG A 16 -4.79 9.21 -3.44
CA ARG A 16 -4.07 10.02 -4.41
C ARG A 16 -3.41 9.11 -5.42
N PHE A 17 -3.80 9.27 -6.68
CA PHE A 17 -3.32 8.41 -7.76
C PHE A 17 -2.47 9.19 -8.75
N HIS A 18 -1.37 8.58 -9.17
CA HIS A 18 -0.52 9.05 -10.25
C HIS A 18 -0.55 8.05 -11.38
N PRO A 19 -1.22 8.34 -12.51
CA PRO A 19 -1.10 7.49 -13.68
C PRO A 19 0.26 7.70 -14.34
N SER A 20 0.99 6.62 -14.61
CA SER A 20 2.14 6.67 -15.49
C SER A 20 1.70 7.02 -16.91
N LYS A 21 2.56 7.71 -17.66
CA LYS A 21 2.34 8.00 -19.09
C LYS A 21 2.64 6.79 -19.98
N THR A 22 3.34 5.79 -19.44
CA THR A 22 3.73 4.60 -20.19
C THR A 22 2.63 3.54 -20.10
N ARG A 23 2.18 3.07 -21.27
CA ARG A 23 1.22 1.96 -21.37
C ARG A 23 1.82 0.69 -20.73
N GLY A 24 1.03 0.00 -19.91
CA GLY A 24 1.47 -1.20 -19.18
C GLY A 24 2.53 -0.94 -18.10
N ALA A 25 2.68 0.31 -17.66
CA ALA A 25 3.53 0.64 -16.53
C ALA A 25 3.15 -0.18 -15.28
N PRO A 26 4.14 -0.61 -14.48
CA PRO A 26 3.86 -1.33 -13.24
C PRO A 26 3.12 -0.42 -12.24
N ILE A 27 2.37 -1.05 -11.34
CA ILE A 27 1.62 -0.36 -10.28
C ILE A 27 2.43 -0.40 -8.98
N ALA A 28 2.41 0.68 -8.20
CA ALA A 28 2.92 0.70 -6.84
C ALA A 28 1.82 1.16 -5.86
N ILE A 29 1.55 0.36 -4.83
CA ILE A 29 0.64 0.70 -3.74
C ILE A 29 1.47 1.09 -2.50
N ILE A 30 1.24 2.29 -1.96
CA ILE A 30 1.97 2.81 -0.80
C ILE A 30 1.04 2.87 0.43
N LEU A 31 1.42 2.13 1.48
CA LEU A 31 0.67 1.96 2.71
C LEU A 31 1.30 2.73 3.87
N HIS A 32 0.45 3.46 4.61
CA HIS A 32 0.92 4.37 5.65
C HIS A 32 1.08 3.71 7.03
N PRO A 33 1.76 4.39 7.99
CA PRO A 33 1.89 3.93 9.38
C PRO A 33 0.54 3.76 10.10
N HIS A 34 0.59 3.31 11.34
CA HIS A 34 -0.60 2.92 12.09
C HIS A 34 -1.64 4.06 12.17
N PRO A 35 -2.92 3.82 11.80
CA PRO A 35 -3.99 4.83 11.84
C PRO A 35 -4.11 5.56 13.18
N GLN A 36 -4.10 4.81 14.29
CA GLN A 36 -4.27 5.38 15.63
C GLN A 36 -3.06 6.17 16.16
N PHE A 37 -1.89 6.08 15.52
CA PHE A 37 -0.68 6.83 15.90
C PHE A 37 -0.37 7.96 14.92
N GLY A 38 -1.40 8.54 14.31
CA GLY A 38 -1.28 9.66 13.38
C GLY A 38 -0.78 9.27 11.98
N GLY A 39 -0.76 7.98 11.65
CA GLY A 39 -0.41 7.49 10.32
C GLY A 39 -1.46 7.90 9.30
N THR A 40 -1.02 8.53 8.21
CA THR A 40 -1.87 8.91 7.07
C THR A 40 -1.10 8.76 5.77
N MET A 41 -1.82 8.74 4.64
CA MET A 41 -1.18 8.74 3.32
C MET A 41 -0.25 9.94 3.09
N ASN A 42 -0.37 11.02 3.87
CA ASN A 42 0.42 12.24 3.77
C ASN A 42 1.65 12.24 4.71
N ASN A 43 1.94 11.14 5.41
CA ASN A 43 3.18 11.00 6.14
C ASN A 43 4.39 11.24 5.21
N GLN A 44 5.43 11.93 5.68
CA GLN A 44 6.56 12.33 4.84
C GLN A 44 7.29 11.15 4.19
N ILE A 45 7.43 10.01 4.90
CA ILE A 45 8.08 8.80 4.36
C ILE A 45 7.21 8.20 3.26
N VAL A 46 5.90 8.12 3.48
CA VAL A 46 4.92 7.64 2.48
C VAL A 46 4.94 8.53 1.23
N TYR A 47 5.01 9.84 1.43
CA TYR A 47 5.10 10.81 0.34
C TYR A 47 6.39 10.64 -0.45
N ASN A 48 7.53 10.48 0.22
CA ASN A 48 8.82 10.25 -0.45
C ASN A 48 8.85 8.92 -1.23
N LEU A 49 8.30 7.83 -0.66
CA LEU A 49 8.13 6.57 -1.37
C LEU A 49 7.30 6.74 -2.64
N TYR A 50 6.18 7.47 -2.54
CA TYR A 50 5.33 7.76 -3.69
C TYR A 50 6.10 8.47 -4.82
N TYR A 51 6.89 9.50 -4.51
CA TYR A 51 7.72 10.18 -5.52
C TYR A 51 8.77 9.26 -6.11
N ALA A 52 9.44 8.45 -5.28
CA ALA A 52 10.46 7.53 -5.75
C ALA A 52 9.93 6.52 -6.78
N PHE A 53 8.71 6.00 -6.58
CA PHE A 53 8.07 5.12 -7.56
C PHE A 53 7.61 5.89 -8.81
N ALA A 54 7.02 7.07 -8.65
CA ALA A 54 6.52 7.89 -9.77
C ALA A 54 7.66 8.30 -10.71
N GLU A 55 8.81 8.72 -10.16
CA GLU A 55 10.03 9.05 -10.93
C GLU A 55 10.60 7.84 -11.69
N ARG A 56 10.32 6.62 -11.22
CA ARG A 56 10.70 5.36 -11.88
C ARG A 56 9.65 4.87 -12.89
N GLY A 57 8.64 5.69 -13.18
CA GLY A 57 7.63 5.42 -14.21
C GLY A 57 6.50 4.50 -13.78
N PHE A 58 6.31 4.27 -12.48
CA PHE A 58 5.17 3.50 -11.96
C PHE A 58 3.88 4.32 -11.99
N SER A 59 2.75 3.64 -12.16
CA SER A 59 1.46 4.17 -11.74
C SER A 59 1.34 3.98 -10.22
N VAL A 60 1.22 5.07 -9.45
CA VAL A 60 1.37 5.01 -7.99
C VAL A 60 0.08 5.41 -7.29
N LEU A 61 -0.40 4.56 -6.38
CA LEU A 61 -1.51 4.85 -5.49
C LEU A 61 -1.01 4.90 -4.03
N ARG A 62 -1.33 5.99 -3.35
CA ARG A 62 -1.32 6.05 -1.88
C ARG A 62 -2.73 6.37 -1.40
N PHE A 63 -3.18 5.76 -0.32
CA PHE A 63 -4.54 5.95 0.18
C PHE A 63 -4.58 5.91 1.70
N ASN A 64 -5.63 6.48 2.28
CA ASN A 64 -5.91 6.41 3.72
C ASN A 64 -6.68 5.12 4.02
N PHE A 65 -6.21 4.34 4.99
CA PHE A 65 -6.97 3.21 5.53
C PHE A 65 -8.33 3.67 6.11
N ARG A 66 -9.26 2.72 6.29
CA ARG A 66 -10.54 2.98 6.96
C ARG A 66 -10.37 3.79 8.25
N GLY A 67 -11.28 4.73 8.46
CA GLY A 67 -11.26 5.63 9.63
C GLY A 67 -10.19 6.73 9.61
N VAL A 68 -9.40 6.87 8.54
CA VAL A 68 -8.40 7.94 8.40
C VAL A 68 -8.83 8.96 7.34
N GLY A 69 -8.75 10.25 7.68
CA GLY A 69 -9.07 11.32 6.75
C GLY A 69 -10.53 11.25 6.28
N ARG A 70 -10.74 11.15 4.96
CA ARG A 70 -12.08 10.98 4.36
C ARG A 70 -12.47 9.53 4.12
N SER A 71 -11.61 8.58 4.47
CA SER A 71 -11.93 7.15 4.41
C SER A 71 -12.93 6.77 5.49
N GLN A 72 -14.02 6.12 5.08
CA GLN A 72 -15.10 5.69 5.97
C GLN A 72 -14.70 4.45 6.79
N GLY A 73 -15.57 4.05 7.72
CA GLY A 73 -15.34 2.94 8.63
C GLY A 73 -14.51 3.32 9.85
N ALA A 74 -14.02 2.31 10.56
CA ALA A 74 -13.18 2.45 11.74
C ALA A 74 -12.03 1.44 11.68
N PHE A 75 -10.94 1.75 12.37
CA PHE A 75 -9.78 0.87 12.49
C PHE A 75 -10.16 -0.53 12.97
N ASP A 76 -9.63 -1.56 12.33
CA ASP A 76 -10.05 -2.96 12.51
C ASP A 76 -8.87 -3.91 12.78
N HIS A 77 -7.84 -3.41 13.45
CA HIS A 77 -6.70 -4.19 13.94
C HIS A 77 -5.96 -5.02 12.87
N GLY A 78 -6.08 -4.64 11.60
CA GLY A 78 -5.33 -5.20 10.47
C GLY A 78 -6.16 -5.98 9.46
N GLN A 79 -7.23 -6.67 9.86
CA GLN A 79 -8.03 -7.47 8.91
C GLN A 79 -8.78 -6.57 7.94
N GLY A 80 -9.40 -5.53 8.47
CA GLY A 80 -10.01 -4.49 7.68
C GLY A 80 -9.01 -3.76 6.78
N GLU A 81 -7.87 -3.35 7.32
CA GLU A 81 -6.87 -2.59 6.56
C GLU A 81 -6.24 -3.43 5.44
N LEU A 82 -6.07 -4.73 5.65
CA LEU A 82 -5.69 -5.68 4.60
C LEU A 82 -6.73 -5.72 3.47
N SER A 83 -8.01 -5.75 3.84
CA SER A 83 -9.11 -5.74 2.87
C SER A 83 -9.18 -4.42 2.10
N ASP A 84 -8.87 -3.29 2.76
CA ASP A 84 -8.76 -1.98 2.11
C ASP A 84 -7.58 -1.95 1.13
N ALA A 85 -6.43 -2.52 1.49
CA ALA A 85 -5.27 -2.60 0.61
C ALA A 85 -5.52 -3.48 -0.62
N ALA A 86 -6.25 -4.59 -0.46
CA ALA A 86 -6.69 -5.41 -1.58
C ALA A 86 -7.62 -4.62 -2.51
N ALA A 87 -8.63 -3.93 -1.97
CA ALA A 87 -9.53 -3.09 -2.76
C ALA A 87 -8.80 -1.94 -3.49
N ALA A 88 -7.78 -1.35 -2.85
CA ALA A 88 -6.94 -0.33 -3.47
C ALA A 88 -6.12 -0.88 -4.64
N LEU A 89 -5.58 -2.09 -4.51
CA LEU A 89 -4.87 -2.77 -5.59
C LEU A 89 -5.81 -3.10 -6.76
N ASP A 90 -6.98 -3.68 -6.47
CA ASP A 90 -8.00 -4.01 -7.49
C ASP A 90 -8.46 -2.76 -8.23
N TRP A 91 -8.71 -1.67 -7.50
CA TRP A 91 -9.05 -0.40 -8.10
C TRP A 91 -7.93 0.09 -9.02
N ALA A 92 -6.67 0.08 -8.57
CA ALA A 92 -5.53 0.52 -9.38
C ALA A 92 -5.34 -0.33 -10.65
N GLN A 93 -5.54 -1.64 -10.54
CA GLN A 93 -5.51 -2.56 -11.69
C GLN A 93 -6.66 -2.32 -12.66
N SER A 94 -7.86 -1.98 -12.17
CA SER A 94 -8.97 -1.63 -13.07
C SER A 94 -8.72 -0.35 -13.88
N ILE A 95 -7.95 0.60 -13.32
CA ILE A 95 -7.50 1.81 -14.02
C ILE A 95 -6.32 1.52 -14.97
N ASN A 96 -5.47 0.55 -14.66
CA ASN A 96 -4.31 0.18 -15.46
C ASN A 96 -4.28 -1.35 -15.72
N PRO A 97 -5.21 -1.88 -16.53
CA PRO A 97 -5.43 -3.33 -16.68
C PRO A 97 -4.27 -4.04 -17.39
N GLU A 98 -3.41 -3.30 -18.07
CA GLU A 98 -2.23 -3.83 -18.78
C GLU A 98 -0.96 -3.74 -17.93
N ALA A 99 -1.07 -3.36 -16.65
CA ALA A 99 0.07 -3.27 -15.75
C ALA A 99 0.83 -4.61 -15.71
N ARG A 100 2.10 -4.56 -16.12
CA ARG A 100 2.92 -5.77 -16.23
C ARG A 100 3.35 -6.40 -14.89
N ALA A 101 3.29 -5.63 -13.80
CA ALA A 101 3.69 -6.05 -12.47
C ALA A 101 3.10 -5.10 -11.41
N CYS A 102 2.97 -5.59 -10.18
CA CYS A 102 2.59 -4.77 -9.02
C CYS A 102 3.68 -4.77 -7.95
N TRP A 103 3.81 -3.65 -7.24
CA TRP A 103 4.72 -3.46 -6.11
C TRP A 103 3.95 -2.94 -4.92
N ILE A 104 4.40 -3.30 -3.73
CA ILE A 104 3.84 -2.80 -2.48
C ILE A 104 4.91 -2.21 -1.59
N ALA A 105 4.68 -1.00 -1.10
CA ALA A 105 5.57 -0.36 -0.16
C ALA A 105 4.80 0.06 1.09
N GLY A 106 5.32 -0.26 2.26
CA GLY A 106 4.65 0.01 3.52
C GLY A 106 5.59 0.57 4.56
N VAL A 107 5.07 1.47 5.41
CA VAL A 107 5.81 2.04 6.53
C VAL A 107 5.17 1.60 7.85
N SER A 108 5.96 1.04 8.76
CA SER A 108 5.52 0.55 10.07
C SER A 108 4.34 -0.43 9.94
N PHE A 109 3.18 -0.13 10.54
CA PHE A 109 1.95 -0.90 10.35
C PHE A 109 1.62 -1.18 8.87
N GLY A 110 1.81 -0.19 7.98
CA GLY A 110 1.59 -0.37 6.55
C GLY A 110 2.51 -1.42 5.93
N SER A 111 3.72 -1.62 6.47
CA SER A 111 4.60 -2.72 6.04
C SER A 111 4.05 -4.09 6.42
N TRP A 112 3.44 -4.22 7.60
CA TRP A 112 2.82 -5.46 8.04
C TRP A 112 1.60 -5.81 7.16
N ILE A 113 0.73 -4.83 6.89
CA ILE A 113 -0.39 -5.00 5.97
C ILE A 113 0.09 -5.32 4.55
N GLY A 114 1.11 -4.60 4.07
CA GLY A 114 1.66 -4.82 2.73
C GLY A 114 2.24 -6.22 2.56
N MET A 115 2.91 -6.73 3.59
CA MET A 115 3.48 -8.07 3.57
C MET A 115 2.41 -9.17 3.63
N GLN A 116 1.34 -8.94 4.37
CA GLN A 116 0.16 -9.81 4.32
C GLN A 116 -0.49 -9.82 2.94
N LEU A 117 -0.59 -8.67 2.28
CA LEU A 117 -1.17 -8.60 0.94
C LEU A 117 -0.26 -9.29 -0.10
N LEU A 118 1.06 -9.11 0.02
CA LEU A 118 2.05 -9.81 -0.81
C LEU A 118 1.81 -11.32 -0.82
N MET A 119 1.62 -11.94 0.35
CA MET A 119 1.36 -13.38 0.45
C MET A 119 0.07 -13.84 -0.23
N ARG A 120 -0.86 -12.92 -0.51
CA ARG A 120 -2.21 -13.23 -1.05
C ARG A 120 -2.37 -12.85 -2.51
N ARG A 121 -1.42 -12.10 -3.09
CA ARG A 121 -1.52 -11.50 -4.42
C ARG A 121 -0.28 -11.84 -5.25
N PRO A 122 -0.31 -12.92 -6.06
CA PRO A 122 0.85 -13.40 -6.79
C PRO A 122 1.38 -12.40 -7.83
N GLU A 123 0.57 -11.44 -8.26
CA GLU A 123 0.99 -10.35 -9.15
C GLU A 123 1.89 -9.29 -8.48
N ILE A 124 2.06 -9.34 -7.16
CA ILE A 124 2.96 -8.44 -6.43
C ILE A 124 4.37 -9.03 -6.46
N GLU A 125 5.20 -8.52 -7.36
CA GLU A 125 6.54 -9.07 -7.65
C GLU A 125 7.66 -8.43 -6.81
N GLY A 126 7.37 -7.34 -6.10
CA GLY A 126 8.35 -6.64 -5.28
C GLY A 126 7.74 -5.91 -4.09
N PHE A 127 8.50 -5.81 -3.01
CA PHE A 127 8.08 -5.08 -1.82
C PHE A 127 9.16 -4.17 -1.22
N ILE A 128 8.72 -3.11 -0.52
CA ILE A 128 9.56 -2.29 0.35
C ILE A 128 8.89 -2.16 1.72
N SER A 129 9.56 -2.60 2.78
CA SER A 129 9.08 -2.58 4.16
C SER A 129 9.96 -1.69 5.01
N ILE A 130 9.48 -0.48 5.33
CA ILE A 130 10.21 0.50 6.14
C ILE A 130 9.74 0.43 7.60
N ALA A 131 10.70 0.32 8.52
CA ALA A 131 10.50 0.20 9.97
C ALA A 131 9.46 -0.87 10.35
N PRO A 132 9.59 -2.12 9.85
CA PRO A 132 8.64 -3.19 10.16
C PRO A 132 8.63 -3.48 11.68
N PRO A 133 7.49 -3.35 12.38
CA PRO A 133 7.43 -3.55 13.83
C PRO A 133 7.26 -5.04 14.15
N ALA A 134 8.26 -5.85 13.79
CA ALA A 134 8.26 -7.30 13.97
C ALA A 134 8.22 -7.75 15.45
N ASN A 135 8.44 -6.84 16.39
CA ASN A 135 8.25 -7.05 17.82
C ASN A 135 6.80 -6.84 18.29
N ARG A 136 5.91 -6.29 17.46
CA ARG A 136 4.51 -5.98 17.80
C ARG A 136 3.51 -6.76 16.95
N PHE A 137 3.84 -7.04 15.70
CA PHE A 137 2.99 -7.81 14.79
C PHE A 137 3.68 -9.10 14.37
N ASP A 138 2.88 -10.13 14.15
CA ASP A 138 3.36 -11.41 13.67
C ASP A 138 3.64 -11.38 12.17
N TYR A 139 4.87 -11.73 11.79
CA TYR A 139 5.33 -11.89 10.41
C TYR A 139 5.63 -13.36 10.06
N SER A 140 5.29 -14.31 10.93
CA SER A 140 5.52 -15.75 10.72
C SER A 140 4.84 -16.30 9.46
N PHE A 141 3.83 -15.59 8.95
CA PHE A 141 3.17 -15.90 7.68
C PHE A 141 4.10 -15.82 6.45
N LEU A 142 5.28 -15.18 6.55
CA LEU A 142 6.26 -15.08 5.46
C LEU A 142 7.08 -16.38 5.30
N ALA A 143 6.42 -17.51 5.04
CA ALA A 143 7.04 -18.83 5.01
C ALA A 143 6.59 -19.69 3.81
N PRO A 144 7.29 -19.62 2.64
CA PRO A 144 8.35 -18.65 2.29
C PRO A 144 7.78 -17.30 1.84
N CYS A 145 8.60 -16.25 1.87
CA CYS A 145 8.26 -14.99 1.19
C CYS A 145 8.29 -15.19 -0.35
N PRO A 146 7.23 -14.85 -1.10
CA PRO A 146 7.10 -15.22 -2.51
C PRO A 146 7.91 -14.32 -3.45
N SER A 147 8.36 -13.15 -2.99
CA SER A 147 8.99 -12.12 -3.82
C SER A 147 10.25 -11.59 -3.18
N SER A 148 11.20 -11.14 -4.00
CA SER A 148 12.34 -10.38 -3.50
C SER A 148 11.91 -8.96 -3.12
N GLY A 149 12.60 -8.34 -2.16
CA GLY A 149 12.25 -6.99 -1.72
C GLY A 149 13.28 -6.38 -0.77
N LEU A 150 12.93 -5.23 -0.22
CA LEU A 150 13.79 -4.44 0.65
C LEU A 150 13.15 -4.26 2.03
N PHE A 151 13.91 -4.56 3.07
CA PHE A 151 13.62 -4.12 4.44
C PHE A 151 14.56 -2.97 4.81
N VAL A 152 14.01 -1.92 5.43
CA VAL A 152 14.78 -0.78 5.94
C VAL A 152 14.39 -0.55 7.39
N HIS A 153 15.34 -0.52 8.32
CA HIS A 153 15.11 -0.14 9.72
C HIS A 153 16.17 0.86 10.17
N GLY A 154 15.87 1.61 11.24
CA GLY A 154 16.88 2.41 11.94
C GLY A 154 17.61 1.55 12.98
N ASP A 155 18.85 1.92 13.28
CA ASP A 155 19.68 1.29 14.32
C ASP A 155 19.18 1.55 15.74
#